data_AF-A0A543HTS0-F1
#
_entry.id   AF-A0A543HTS0-F1
#
_cell.length_a   1.000
_cell.length_b   1.000
_cell.length_c   1.000
_cell.angle_alpha   90.00
_cell.angle_beta   90.00
_cell.angle_gamma   90.00
#
_symmetry.space_group_name_H-M   'P 1'
#
loop_
_entity.id
_entity.type
_entity.pdbx_description
1 polymer ?
#
loop_
_entity_poly.entity_id
_entity_poly.type
_entity_poly.pdbx_seq_one_letter_code
_entity_poly.pdbx_strand_id
1 'polypeptide(L)'
;MTPDGFEDWAIDELDLDEDDIEAMKLAAVFDLFISRIEAARARGAADPLQTVTAKIAGGNSRASTKRMLEQLGFSPSQRRAVHRLLAGSPSGWPGLLRLYVDRRAMTREQRQYARRQVKVLRAQPARSRSGSSAACSARAVTP
;
A
#
# COMPACT_ATOMS: atom_id res chain seq x y z
N MET A 1 -25.21 6.54 5.53
CA MET A 1 -24.39 5.58 6.29
C MET A 1 -23.01 6.21 6.37
N THR A 2 -22.56 6.65 7.55
CA THR A 2 -21.16 7.06 7.70
C THR A 2 -20.33 5.79 7.60
N PRO A 3 -19.28 5.72 6.75
CA PRO A 3 -18.43 4.55 6.70
C PRO A 3 -17.85 4.28 8.09
N ASP A 4 -18.10 3.08 8.63
CA ASP A 4 -17.75 2.70 10.00
C ASP A 4 -16.23 2.50 10.16
N GLY A 5 -15.49 2.34 9.05
CA GLY A 5 -14.03 2.24 9.02
C GLY A 5 -13.33 3.04 7.91
N PHE A 6 -12.00 3.10 7.97
CA PHE A 6 -11.17 3.71 6.91
C PHE A 6 -11.34 3.01 5.57
N GLU A 7 -11.48 1.68 5.59
CA GLU A 7 -11.63 0.86 4.38
C GLU A 7 -12.93 1.20 3.66
N ASP A 8 -14.06 1.17 4.36
CA ASP A 8 -15.36 1.55 3.81
C ASP A 8 -15.34 2.97 3.23
N TRP A 9 -14.73 3.91 3.95
CA TRP A 9 -14.59 5.29 3.47
C TRP A 9 -13.73 5.37 2.20
N ALA A 10 -12.62 4.63 2.15
CA ALA A 10 -11.73 4.63 0.99
C ALA A 10 -12.38 3.95 -0.22
N ILE A 11 -13.18 2.91 0.00
CA ILE A 11 -13.97 2.20 -1.02
C ILE A 11 -14.99 3.17 -1.62
N ASP A 12 -15.79 3.83 -0.78
CA ASP A 12 -16.82 4.77 -1.21
C ASP A 12 -16.24 5.97 -1.97
N GLU A 13 -15.17 6.57 -1.45
CA GLU A 13 -14.63 7.79 -2.05
C GLU A 13 -13.82 7.55 -3.34
N LEU A 14 -13.26 6.35 -3.51
CA LEU A 14 -12.50 6.00 -4.72
C LEU A 14 -13.30 5.20 -5.73
N ASP A 15 -14.48 4.68 -5.34
CA ASP A 15 -15.30 3.75 -6.12
C ASP A 15 -14.51 2.46 -6.40
N LEU A 16 -14.01 1.83 -5.31
CA LEU A 16 -13.21 0.61 -5.40
C LEU A 16 -14.10 -0.63 -5.47
N ASP A 17 -13.68 -1.60 -6.28
CA ASP A 17 -14.26 -2.94 -6.32
C ASP A 17 -13.49 -3.93 -5.42
N GLU A 18 -13.98 -5.16 -5.29
CA GLU A 18 -13.32 -6.19 -4.48
C GLU A 18 -11.92 -6.54 -5.01
N ASP A 19 -11.75 -6.50 -6.33
CA ASP A 19 -10.46 -6.72 -7.00
C ASP A 19 -9.43 -5.65 -6.63
N ASP A 20 -9.86 -4.38 -6.48
CA ASP A 20 -9.01 -3.30 -5.97
C ASP A 20 -8.54 -3.56 -4.55
N ILE A 21 -9.46 -3.93 -3.68
CA ILE A 21 -9.17 -4.15 -2.25
C ILE A 21 -8.11 -5.24 -2.11
N GLU A 22 -8.28 -6.34 -2.84
CA GLU A 22 -7.34 -7.46 -2.86
C GLU A 22 -5.99 -7.08 -3.51
N ALA A 23 -6.02 -6.43 -4.68
CA ALA A 23 -4.79 -6.00 -5.37
C ALA A 23 -3.95 -5.02 -4.52
N MET A 24 -4.63 -4.21 -3.70
CA MET A 24 -4.00 -3.27 -2.78
C MET A 24 -3.65 -3.89 -1.43
N LYS A 25 -4.15 -5.09 -1.13
CA LYS A 25 -4.10 -5.70 0.21
C LYS A 25 -4.45 -4.66 1.28
N LEU A 26 -5.53 -3.92 1.03
CA LEU A 26 -5.80 -2.63 1.68
C LEU A 26 -5.74 -2.74 3.21
N ALA A 27 -6.36 -3.79 3.78
CA ALA A 27 -6.32 -4.07 5.22
C ALA A 27 -4.90 -4.27 5.75
N ALA A 28 -4.14 -5.20 5.16
CA ALA A 28 -2.77 -5.49 5.60
C ALA A 28 -1.83 -4.27 5.48
N VAL A 29 -2.02 -3.48 4.43
CA VAL A 29 -1.26 -2.24 4.24
C VAL A 29 -1.71 -1.18 5.26
N PHE A 30 -3.00 -1.04 5.51
CA PHE A 30 -3.52 -0.11 6.51
C PHE A 30 -2.98 -0.43 7.91
N ASP A 31 -3.03 -1.69 8.34
CA ASP A 31 -2.48 -2.15 9.62
C ASP A 31 -1.00 -1.81 9.77
N LEU A 32 -0.22 -2.00 8.70
CA LEU A 32 1.18 -1.62 8.66
C LEU A 32 1.34 -0.12 8.91
N PHE A 33 0.59 0.73 8.21
CA PHE A 33 0.67 2.19 8.40
C PHE A 33 0.22 2.61 9.80
N ILE A 34 -0.85 2.03 10.33
CA ILE A 34 -1.34 2.32 11.69
C ILE A 34 -0.30 1.92 12.74
N SER A 35 0.27 0.72 12.65
CA SER A 35 1.35 0.27 13.53
C SER A 35 2.52 1.26 13.56
N ARG A 36 2.88 1.81 12.39
CA ARG A 36 3.95 2.81 12.26
C ARG A 36 3.59 4.16 12.88
N ILE A 37 2.36 4.61 12.68
CA ILE A 37 1.82 5.85 13.23
C ILE A 37 1.77 5.75 14.76
N GLU A 38 1.25 4.66 15.31
CA GLU A 38 1.20 4.43 16.76
C GLU A 38 2.60 4.32 17.37
N ALA A 39 3.55 3.64 16.69
CA ALA A 39 4.94 3.61 17.14
C ALA A 39 5.61 5.00 17.13
N ALA A 40 5.25 5.87 16.19
CA ALA A 40 5.73 7.26 16.18
C ALA A 40 5.10 8.08 17.32
N ARG A 41 3.80 7.91 17.54
CA ARG A 41 3.07 8.53 18.65
C ARG A 41 3.65 8.14 20.01
N ALA A 42 3.94 6.86 20.22
CA ALA A 42 4.54 6.35 21.46
C ALA A 42 5.93 6.95 21.74
N ARG A 43 6.64 7.42 20.72
CA ARG A 43 7.94 8.11 20.84
C ARG A 43 7.80 9.63 20.99
N GLY A 44 6.58 10.15 21.11
CA GLY A 44 6.31 11.58 21.28
C GLY A 44 6.34 12.39 19.99
N ALA A 45 6.13 11.78 18.81
CA ALA A 45 6.04 12.54 17.57
C ALA A 45 4.85 13.52 17.60
N ALA A 46 5.11 14.80 17.31
CA ALA A 46 4.08 15.85 17.31
C ALA A 46 3.03 15.66 16.19
N ASP A 47 3.44 15.15 15.03
CA ASP A 47 2.53 14.73 13.95
C ASP A 47 2.91 13.31 13.49
N PRO A 48 2.34 12.26 14.11
CA PRO A 48 2.66 10.87 13.79
C PRO A 48 2.41 10.50 12.33
N LEU A 49 1.44 11.14 11.67
CA LEU A 49 1.14 10.92 10.25
C LEU A 49 2.31 11.35 9.35
N GLN A 50 3.08 12.35 9.73
CA GLN A 50 4.26 12.78 8.94
C GLN A 50 5.33 11.70 8.83
N THR A 51 5.42 10.81 9.82
CA THR A 51 6.46 9.77 9.87
C THR A 51 6.28 8.67 8.84
N VAL A 52 5.09 8.58 8.24
CA VAL A 52 4.79 7.68 7.14
C VAL A 52 4.77 8.39 5.79
N THR A 53 4.84 9.73 5.75
CA THR A 53 4.87 10.49 4.49
C THR A 53 6.24 10.47 3.83
N ALA A 54 6.25 10.47 2.49
CA ALA A 54 7.49 10.45 1.72
C ALA A 54 8.27 11.78 1.79
N LYS A 55 7.75 12.85 2.36
CA LYS A 55 8.50 14.12 2.46
C LYS A 55 9.28 14.22 3.76
N ILE A 56 8.73 13.70 4.85
CA ILE A 56 9.20 13.99 6.21
C ILE A 56 9.71 12.73 6.94
N ALA A 57 9.31 11.53 6.50
CA ALA A 57 9.82 10.30 7.07
C ALA A 57 11.35 10.21 6.95
N GLY A 58 12.04 10.00 8.09
CA GLY A 58 13.48 9.77 8.14
C GLY A 58 13.89 8.46 7.44
N GLY A 59 15.16 8.35 7.03
CA GLY A 59 15.67 7.24 6.19
C GLY A 59 15.35 5.84 6.72
N ASN A 60 15.48 5.63 8.04
CA ASN A 60 15.18 4.34 8.68
C ASN A 60 13.70 3.96 8.60
N SER A 61 12.80 4.92 8.76
CA SER A 61 11.36 4.70 8.66
C SER A 61 10.96 4.25 7.25
N ARG A 62 11.55 4.88 6.23
CA ARG A 62 11.30 4.55 4.83
C ARG A 62 11.83 3.16 4.47
N ALA A 63 13.02 2.82 4.93
CA ALA A 63 13.62 1.51 4.69
C ALA A 63 12.79 0.39 5.34
N SER A 64 12.26 0.63 6.55
CA SER A 64 11.39 -0.31 7.25
C SER A 64 10.06 -0.51 6.50
N THR A 65 9.33 0.57 6.18
CA THR A 65 8.08 0.49 5.40
C THR A 65 8.30 -0.16 4.04
N LYS A 66 9.42 0.15 3.37
CA LYS A 66 9.79 -0.50 2.11
C LYS A 66 9.86 -2.02 2.30
N ARG A 67 10.68 -2.51 3.26
CA ARG A 67 10.88 -3.95 3.53
C ARG A 67 9.57 -4.68 3.79
N MET A 68 8.71 -4.11 4.64
CA MET A 68 7.41 -4.70 4.96
C MET A 68 6.51 -4.79 3.72
N LEU A 69 6.45 -3.76 2.89
CA LEU A 69 5.71 -3.83 1.63
C LEU A 69 6.32 -4.83 0.63
N GLU A 70 7.65 -5.05 0.62
CA GLU A 70 8.25 -6.12 -0.20
C GLU A 70 7.82 -7.51 0.29
N GLN A 71 7.74 -7.71 1.61
CA GLN A 71 7.27 -8.96 2.21
C GLN A 71 5.79 -9.25 1.88
N LEU A 72 4.97 -8.22 1.70
CA LEU A 72 3.60 -8.35 1.19
C LEU A 72 3.54 -8.65 -0.32
N GLY A 73 4.68 -8.74 -1.01
CA GLY A 73 4.78 -9.10 -2.43
C GLY A 73 4.70 -7.92 -3.39
N PHE A 74 4.71 -6.67 -2.90
CA PHE A 74 4.64 -5.51 -3.78
C PHE A 74 5.95 -5.26 -4.54
N SER A 75 5.83 -5.08 -5.85
CA SER A 75 6.91 -4.62 -6.72
C SER A 75 7.36 -3.18 -6.39
N PRO A 76 8.56 -2.75 -6.82
CA PRO A 76 9.04 -1.39 -6.54
C PRO A 76 8.10 -0.26 -7.01
N SER A 77 7.42 -0.44 -8.15
CA SER A 77 6.42 0.52 -8.65
C SER A 77 5.17 0.53 -7.78
N GLN A 78 4.66 -0.64 -7.41
CA GLN A 78 3.48 -0.75 -6.54
C GLN A 78 3.76 -0.18 -5.15
N ARG A 79 4.92 -0.43 -4.55
CA ARG A 79 5.28 0.17 -3.26
C ARG A 79 5.25 1.69 -3.28
N ARG A 80 5.73 2.29 -4.38
CA ARG A 80 5.65 3.74 -4.57
C ARG A 80 4.21 4.21 -4.72
N ALA A 81 3.38 3.47 -5.45
CA ALA A 81 1.96 3.77 -5.63
C ALA A 81 1.18 3.67 -4.31
N VAL A 82 1.33 2.57 -3.54
CA VAL A 82 0.75 2.39 -2.20
C VAL A 82 1.13 3.55 -1.30
N HIS A 83 2.43 3.82 -1.21
CA HIS A 83 2.93 4.85 -0.32
C HIS A 83 2.44 6.24 -0.71
N ARG A 84 2.35 6.55 -2.02
CA ARG A 84 1.79 7.81 -2.49
C ARG A 84 0.31 7.89 -2.20
N LEU A 85 -0.44 6.83 -2.46
CA LEU A 85 -1.88 6.77 -2.25
C LEU A 85 -2.23 7.03 -0.78
N LEU A 86 -1.65 6.28 0.15
CA LEU A 86 -2.01 6.34 1.57
C LEU A 86 -1.36 7.50 2.31
N ALA A 87 -0.05 7.68 2.13
CA ALA A 87 0.75 8.62 2.92
C ALA A 87 1.13 9.90 2.18
N GLY A 88 0.54 10.15 1.01
CA GLY A 88 0.72 11.39 0.28
C GLY A 88 1.97 11.46 -0.59
N SER A 89 2.07 12.56 -1.35
CA SER A 89 3.19 12.85 -2.26
C SER A 89 3.75 14.25 -1.96
N PRO A 90 5.06 14.49 -2.17
CA PRO A 90 5.66 15.82 -2.04
C PRO A 90 5.03 16.90 -2.93
N SER A 91 4.31 16.50 -3.98
CA SER A 91 3.65 17.36 -4.99
C SER A 91 2.30 17.93 -4.55
N GLY A 92 1.98 17.95 -3.25
CA GLY A 92 0.74 18.53 -2.72
C GLY A 92 -0.44 17.55 -2.58
N TRP A 93 -0.24 16.25 -2.83
CA TRP A 93 -1.24 15.24 -2.52
C TRP A 93 -1.14 14.84 -1.03
N PRO A 94 -2.18 15.06 -0.21
CA PRO A 94 -2.13 14.82 1.24
C PRO A 94 -2.09 13.33 1.63
N GLY A 95 -2.64 12.45 0.79
CA GLY A 95 -2.80 11.03 1.12
C GLY A 95 -4.16 10.71 1.74
N LEU A 96 -4.62 9.47 1.54
CA LEU A 96 -5.90 9.01 2.08
C LEU A 96 -5.94 9.06 3.61
N LEU A 97 -4.85 8.71 4.29
CA LEU A 97 -4.81 8.70 5.75
C LEU A 97 -5.05 10.09 6.35
N ARG A 98 -4.45 11.13 5.76
CA ARG A 98 -4.64 12.52 6.22
C ARG A 98 -6.06 13.00 5.95
N LEU A 99 -6.60 12.73 4.76
CA LEU A 99 -7.97 13.12 4.40
C LEU A 99 -9.02 12.44 5.28
N TYR A 100 -8.83 11.17 5.61
CA TYR A 100 -9.70 10.43 6.51
C TYR A 100 -9.68 11.01 7.93
N VAL A 101 -8.49 11.23 8.49
CA VAL A 101 -8.33 11.81 9.84
C VAL A 101 -8.92 13.22 9.91
N ASP A 102 -8.70 14.03 8.88
CA ASP A 102 -9.24 15.40 8.79
C ASP A 102 -10.74 15.44 8.45
N ARG A 103 -11.38 14.27 8.22
CA ARG A 103 -12.78 14.13 7.77
C ARG A 103 -13.10 15.00 6.53
N ARG A 104 -12.16 15.05 5.58
CA ARG A 104 -12.28 15.83 4.35
C ARG A 104 -12.64 14.95 3.17
N ALA A 105 -13.71 15.30 2.47
CA ALA A 105 -14.05 14.71 1.18
C ALA A 105 -12.96 15.00 0.13
N MET A 106 -12.76 14.09 -0.81
CA MET A 106 -11.80 14.30 -1.88
C MET A 106 -12.31 15.28 -2.94
N THR A 107 -11.42 16.14 -3.44
CA THR A 107 -11.68 16.91 -4.66
C THR A 107 -11.64 16.02 -5.91
N ARG A 108 -12.10 16.54 -7.04
CA ARG A 108 -12.07 15.81 -8.31
C ARG A 108 -10.64 15.48 -8.75
N GLU A 109 -9.70 16.41 -8.61
CA GLU A 109 -8.29 16.18 -8.98
C GLU A 109 -7.64 15.12 -8.08
N GLN A 110 -7.98 15.16 -6.79
CA GLN A 110 -7.54 14.22 -5.79
C GLN A 110 -8.01 12.79 -6.11
N ARG A 111 -9.29 12.59 -6.41
CA ARG A 111 -9.81 11.29 -6.86
C ARG A 111 -9.12 10.80 -8.13
N GLN A 112 -8.92 11.68 -9.11
CA GLN A 112 -8.22 11.30 -10.34
C GLN A 112 -6.77 10.88 -10.07
N TYR A 113 -6.07 11.58 -9.17
CA TYR A 113 -4.72 11.19 -8.76
C TYR A 113 -4.69 9.84 -8.06
N ALA A 114 -5.60 9.62 -7.11
CA ALA A 114 -5.72 8.38 -6.37
C ALA A 114 -6.03 7.20 -7.31
N ARG A 115 -7.00 7.34 -8.21
CA ARG A 115 -7.34 6.33 -9.23
C ARG A 115 -6.15 5.96 -10.13
N ARG A 116 -5.28 6.93 -10.46
CA ARG A 116 -4.03 6.63 -11.19
C ARG A 116 -3.08 5.75 -10.37
N GLN A 117 -3.01 5.92 -9.05
CA GLN A 117 -2.21 5.04 -8.20
C GLN A 117 -2.83 3.65 -8.11
N VAL A 118 -4.15 3.56 -7.93
CA VAL A 118 -4.90 2.29 -7.94
C VAL A 118 -4.64 1.50 -9.22
N LYS A 119 -4.67 2.15 -10.38
CA LYS A 119 -4.34 1.51 -11.67
C LYS A 119 -2.93 0.91 -11.70
N VAL A 120 -1.94 1.56 -11.06
CA VAL A 120 -0.57 1.02 -10.94
C VAL A 120 -0.53 -0.18 -9.99
N LEU A 121 -1.41 -0.23 -9.00
CA LEU A 121 -1.53 -1.36 -8.08
C LEU A 121 -2.16 -2.57 -8.76
N ARG A 122 -3.21 -2.35 -9.56
CA ARG A 122 -3.85 -3.35 -10.42
C ARG A 122 -2.93 -3.92 -11.50
N ALA A 123 -2.01 -3.10 -12.03
CA ALA A 123 -1.07 -3.51 -13.06
C ALA A 123 -0.02 -4.48 -12.49
N GLN A 124 -0.43 -5.69 -12.13
CA GLN A 124 0.47 -6.79 -11.87
C GLN A 124 1.24 -7.09 -13.16
N PRO A 125 2.58 -7.15 -13.15
CA PRO A 125 3.22 -8.10 -14.04
C PRO A 125 2.79 -9.47 -13.53
N ALA A 126 2.03 -10.22 -14.34
CA ALA A 126 1.76 -11.63 -14.07
C ALA A 126 3.09 -12.32 -13.75
N ARG A 127 3.35 -12.59 -12.48
CA ARG A 127 4.48 -13.43 -12.12
C ARG A 127 4.09 -14.84 -12.51
N SER A 128 4.74 -15.29 -13.58
CA SER A 128 4.89 -16.66 -14.01
C SER A 128 4.83 -17.63 -12.83
N ARG A 129 3.91 -18.60 -12.93
CA ARG A 129 3.91 -19.83 -12.15
C ARG A 129 5.29 -20.49 -12.29
N SER A 130 6.16 -20.25 -11.31
CA SER A 130 7.45 -20.93 -11.22
C SER A 130 7.19 -22.33 -10.70
N GLY A 131 7.23 -23.30 -11.63
CA GLY A 131 7.76 -24.65 -11.41
C GLY A 131 7.12 -25.48 -10.31
N SER A 132 6.01 -26.13 -10.63
CA SER A 132 5.72 -27.45 -10.06
C SER A 132 5.18 -28.34 -11.17
N SER A 133 6.09 -28.99 -11.87
CA SER A 133 5.87 -30.31 -12.43
C SER A 133 7.10 -31.13 -12.10
N ALA A 134 6.96 -31.93 -11.04
CA ALA A 134 7.79 -33.07 -10.78
C ALA A 134 7.48 -34.13 -11.84
N ALA A 135 8.50 -34.73 -12.45
CA ALA A 135 8.48 -36.15 -12.84
C ALA A 135 9.85 -36.58 -13.40
N CYS A 136 10.49 -37.47 -12.66
CA CYS A 136 11.06 -38.74 -13.11
C CYS A 136 11.81 -38.79 -14.46
N SER A 137 13.10 -39.15 -14.39
CA SER A 137 13.49 -40.52 -14.75
C SER A 137 14.89 -40.83 -14.24
N ALA A 138 14.92 -41.77 -13.29
CA ALA A 138 16.10 -42.55 -13.00
C ALA A 138 16.47 -43.38 -14.25
N ARG A 139 17.76 -43.50 -14.53
CA ARG A 139 18.29 -44.65 -15.25
C ARG A 139 19.71 -44.94 -14.80
N ALA A 140 19.84 -45.89 -13.89
CA ALA A 140 21.02 -46.70 -13.75
C ALA A 140 21.11 -47.65 -14.94
N VAL A 141 22.32 -47.93 -15.44
CA VAL A 141 22.87 -49.27 -15.68
C VAL A 141 24.21 -49.14 -16.42
N THR A 142 25.24 -49.67 -15.77
CA THR A 142 26.61 -50.04 -16.20
C THR A 142 26.58 -51.11 -17.31
N PRO A 143 27.66 -51.37 -18.08
CA PRO A 143 28.95 -51.87 -17.59
C PRO A 143 30.16 -51.01 -17.97
#